data_AF-A0A966Q638-F1
#
_entry.id   AF-A0A966Q638-F1
#
_cell.length_a   1.000
_cell.length_b   1.000
_cell.length_c   1.000
_cell.angle_alpha   90.00
_cell.angle_beta   90.00
_cell.angle_gamma   90.00
#
_symmetry.space_group_name_H-M   'P 1'
#
loop_
_entity.id
_entity.type
_entity.pdbx_description
1 polymer ?
#
loop_
_entity_poly.entity_id
_entity_poly.type
_entity_poly.pdbx_seq_one_letter_code
_entity_poly.pdbx_strand_id
1 'polypeptide(L)'
;MFRSRTHVLPGFQLSLGFTLFYFGILVLIPVVALTLRTFSEGFPAFWQTIFEERSLASYKNSFGLSLLAGGFDGLVGLIIAWVLTRYDFPGRRVLDALIDLPFALPTAVAGIALTALYSPQGWIGKLLPFKVAYTPLGIFVALAFIGLPFVVRTIQPVLAQLPVELEEAAACLGA
;
A
#
# COMPACT_ATOMS: atom_id res chain seq x y z
N MET A 1 32.09 -32.24 4.49
CA MET A 1 30.88 -33.12 4.54
C MET A 1 29.82 -32.51 3.63
N PHE A 2 29.80 -32.91 2.35
CA PHE A 2 28.84 -32.39 1.37
C PHE A 2 27.48 -33.04 1.64
N ARG A 3 26.50 -32.23 2.06
CA ARG A 3 25.13 -32.68 2.34
C ARG A 3 24.46 -33.02 1.00
N SER A 4 24.26 -34.30 0.69
CA SER A 4 23.51 -34.69 -0.51
C SER A 4 22.08 -34.18 -0.39
N ARG A 5 21.63 -33.34 -1.33
CA ARG A 5 20.23 -32.94 -1.45
C ARG A 5 19.43 -34.15 -1.92
N THR A 6 18.91 -34.93 -0.99
CA THR A 6 17.87 -35.92 -1.29
C THR A 6 16.63 -35.14 -1.74
N HIS A 7 16.35 -35.14 -3.04
CA HIS A 7 15.13 -34.55 -3.60
C HIS A 7 13.93 -35.36 -3.10
N VAL A 8 13.19 -34.81 -2.13
CA VAL A 8 12.02 -35.43 -1.47
C VAL A 8 10.85 -35.63 -2.45
N LEU A 9 10.90 -34.99 -3.63
CA LEU A 9 9.88 -35.06 -4.67
C LEU A 9 10.55 -35.38 -6.04
N PRO A 10 10.28 -36.55 -6.66
CA PRO A 10 10.77 -36.85 -7.99
C PRO A 10 10.18 -35.86 -9.01
N GLY A 11 11.01 -35.32 -9.89
CA GLY A 11 10.57 -34.38 -10.94
C GLY A 11 10.30 -32.94 -10.48
N PHE A 12 10.55 -32.60 -9.20
CA PHE A 12 10.29 -31.26 -8.65
C PHE A 12 10.92 -30.13 -9.45
N GLN A 13 12.15 -30.30 -9.94
CA GLN A 13 12.82 -29.25 -10.73
C GLN A 13 12.12 -29.03 -12.08
N LEU A 14 11.62 -30.10 -12.70
CA LEU A 14 10.93 -30.02 -13.98
C LEU A 14 9.53 -29.41 -13.83
N SER A 15 8.78 -29.85 -12.80
CA SER A 15 7.45 -29.31 -12.52
C SER A 15 7.54 -27.84 -12.09
N LEU A 16 8.48 -27.49 -11.21
CA LEU A 16 8.74 -26.10 -10.83
C LEU A 16 9.15 -25.26 -12.03
N GLY A 17 10.04 -25.76 -12.89
CA GLY A 17 10.47 -25.07 -14.11
C GLY A 17 9.30 -24.80 -15.06
N PHE A 18 8.45 -25.81 -15.29
CA PHE A 18 7.25 -25.67 -16.12
C PHE A 18 6.24 -24.68 -15.51
N THR A 19 5.98 -24.76 -14.20
CA THR A 19 5.10 -23.84 -13.49
C THR A 19 5.60 -22.39 -13.58
N LEU A 20 6.89 -22.16 -13.29
CA LEU A 20 7.50 -20.84 -13.41
C LEU A 20 7.48 -20.31 -14.84
N PHE A 21 7.74 -21.16 -15.83
CA PHE A 21 7.67 -20.79 -17.24
C PHE A 21 6.24 -20.41 -17.66
N TYR A 22 5.25 -21.20 -17.27
CA TYR A 22 3.84 -20.95 -17.57
C TYR A 22 3.34 -19.64 -16.95
N PHE A 23 3.60 -19.43 -15.65
CA PHE A 23 3.29 -18.15 -14.98
C PHE A 23 4.08 -16.99 -15.58
N GLY A 24 5.35 -17.23 -15.92
CA GLY A 24 6.21 -16.26 -16.58
C GLY A 24 5.60 -15.77 -17.89
N ILE A 25 5.18 -16.68 -18.77
CA ILE A 25 4.49 -16.33 -20.02
C ILE A 25 3.20 -15.56 -19.74
N LEU A 26 2.37 -16.03 -18.81
CA LEU A 26 1.10 -15.37 -18.46
C LEU A 26 1.28 -13.91 -18.06
N VAL A 27 2.35 -13.60 -17.30
CA VAL A 27 2.68 -12.24 -16.88
C VAL A 27 3.39 -11.46 -17.99
N LEU A 28 4.28 -12.10 -18.75
CA LEU A 28 5.09 -11.43 -19.77
C LEU A 28 4.29 -11.03 -21.00
N ILE A 29 3.30 -11.83 -21.44
CA ILE A 29 2.47 -11.51 -22.60
C ILE A 29 1.86 -10.09 -22.52
N PRO A 30 1.11 -9.70 -21.47
CA PRO A 30 0.53 -8.37 -21.40
C PRO A 30 1.59 -7.27 -21.28
N VAL A 31 2.69 -7.51 -20.57
CA VAL A 31 3.79 -6.52 -20.44
C VAL A 31 4.46 -6.26 -21.79
N VAL A 32 4.76 -7.31 -22.54
CA VAL A 32 5.34 -7.19 -23.89
C VAL A 32 4.33 -6.53 -24.84
N ALA A 33 3.06 -6.94 -24.81
CA ALA A 33 2.02 -6.36 -25.64
C ALA A 33 1.83 -4.84 -25.38
N LEU A 34 1.82 -4.42 -24.11
CA LEU A 34 1.75 -3.01 -23.74
C LEU A 34 2.98 -2.25 -24.23
N THR A 35 4.17 -2.82 -24.06
CA THR A 35 5.43 -2.21 -24.52
C THR A 35 5.43 -2.02 -26.03
N LEU A 36 5.08 -3.06 -26.80
CA LEU A 36 4.97 -2.98 -28.25
C LEU A 36 3.92 -1.95 -28.70
N ARG A 37 2.79 -1.86 -27.98
CA ARG A 37 1.74 -0.88 -28.25
C ARG A 37 2.18 0.55 -27.95
N THR A 38 2.97 0.76 -26.91
CA THR A 38 3.52 2.09 -26.59
C THR A 38 4.46 2.61 -27.68
N PHE A 39 5.16 1.74 -28.40
CA PHE A 39 6.05 2.11 -29.50
C PHE A 39 5.40 2.10 -30.89
N SER A 40 4.11 1.75 -31.02
CA SER A 40 3.47 1.60 -32.33
C SER A 40 3.34 2.91 -33.12
N GLU A 41 3.33 4.05 -32.43
CA GLU A 41 3.26 5.39 -33.03
C GLU A 41 4.65 6.00 -33.32
N GLY A 42 5.72 5.24 -33.01
CA GLY A 42 7.10 5.64 -33.22
C GLY A 42 7.75 6.32 -32.01
N PHE A 43 9.09 6.30 -31.98
CA PHE A 43 9.89 6.84 -30.89
C PHE A 43 9.70 8.35 -30.62
N PRO A 44 9.52 9.21 -31.65
CA PRO A 44 9.25 10.63 -31.41
C PRO A 44 7.92 10.89 -30.72
N ALA A 45 6.86 10.18 -31.12
CA ALA A 45 5.53 10.28 -30.51
C ALA A 45 5.57 9.84 -29.03
N PHE A 46 6.27 8.74 -28.74
CA PHE A 46 6.51 8.29 -27.37
C PHE A 46 7.14 9.36 -26.48
N TRP A 47 8.19 10.03 -26.97
CA TRP A 47 8.85 11.09 -26.21
C TRP A 47 7.93 12.29 -25.99
N GLN A 48 7.14 12.67 -27.00
CA GLN A 48 6.16 13.74 -26.86
C GLN A 48 5.10 13.41 -25.80
N THR A 49 4.57 12.18 -25.78
CA THR A 49 3.54 11.76 -24.82
C THR A 49 4.07 11.74 -23.38
N ILE A 50 5.34 11.36 -23.16
CA ILE A 50 5.93 11.35 -21.81
C ILE A 50 6.11 12.76 -21.27
N PHE A 51 6.57 13.68 -22.11
CA PHE A 51 6.87 15.06 -21.72
C PHE A 51 5.71 16.03 -21.93
N GLU A 52 4.54 15.53 -22.30
CA GLU A 52 3.33 16.34 -22.37
C GLU A 52 2.92 16.82 -20.97
N GLU A 53 2.41 18.06 -20.89
CA GLU A 53 2.05 18.73 -19.64
C GLU A 53 1.15 17.87 -18.74
N ARG A 54 0.19 17.16 -19.34
CA ARG A 54 -0.73 16.26 -18.63
C ARG A 54 -0.01 15.06 -17.99
N SER A 55 0.91 14.43 -18.71
CA SER A 55 1.69 13.29 -18.22
C SER A 55 2.60 13.72 -17.07
N LEU A 56 3.31 14.84 -17.23
CA LEU A 56 4.16 15.41 -16.19
C LEU A 56 3.36 15.79 -14.93
N ALA A 57 2.19 16.40 -15.09
CA ALA A 57 1.29 16.70 -13.97
C ALA A 57 0.82 15.42 -13.25
N SER A 58 0.51 14.37 -14.01
CA SER A 58 0.14 13.06 -13.45
C SER A 58 1.29 12.43 -12.67
N TYR A 59 2.52 12.48 -13.19
CA TYR A 59 3.70 11.98 -12.49
C TYR A 59 3.95 12.75 -11.19
N LYS A 60 3.91 14.09 -11.24
CA LYS A 60 4.09 14.93 -10.06
C LYS A 60 3.07 14.62 -8.97
N ASN A 61 1.79 14.46 -9.35
CA ASN A 61 0.75 14.11 -8.38
C ASN A 61 0.93 12.68 -7.86
N SER A 62 1.23 11.72 -8.73
CA SER A 62 1.38 10.31 -8.34
C SER A 62 2.55 10.14 -7.37
N PHE A 63 3.74 10.59 -7.73
CA PHE A 63 4.92 10.48 -6.87
C PHE A 63 4.84 11.41 -5.65
N GLY A 64 4.43 12.67 -5.84
CA GLY A 64 4.34 13.64 -4.75
C GLY A 64 3.33 13.23 -3.68
N LEU A 65 2.11 12.90 -4.08
CA LEU A 65 1.05 12.54 -3.13
C LEU A 65 1.30 11.17 -2.50
N SER A 66 1.83 10.18 -3.26
CA SER A 66 2.16 8.87 -2.67
C SER A 66 3.32 8.95 -1.69
N LEU A 67 4.33 9.78 -1.93
CA LEU A 67 5.41 9.99 -0.97
C LEU A 67 4.90 10.65 0.31
N LEU A 68 4.06 11.68 0.17
CA LEU A 68 3.44 12.35 1.32
C LEU A 68 2.52 11.40 2.09
N ALA A 69 1.65 10.65 1.40
CA ALA A 69 0.73 9.70 2.01
C ALA A 69 1.49 8.56 2.69
N GLY A 70 2.49 7.98 2.02
CA GLY A 70 3.33 6.93 2.61
C GLY A 70 4.12 7.40 3.82
N GLY A 71 4.63 8.64 3.81
CA GLY A 71 5.24 9.25 4.98
C GLY A 71 4.26 9.45 6.13
N PHE A 72 3.06 9.95 5.83
CA PHE A 72 1.98 10.11 6.80
C PHE A 72 1.54 8.76 7.39
N ASP A 73 1.28 7.76 6.55
CA ASP A 73 0.89 6.41 6.96
C ASP A 73 2.01 5.74 7.76
N GLY A 74 3.27 5.96 7.37
CA GLY A 74 4.44 5.51 8.12
C GLY A 74 4.44 6.01 9.55
N LEU A 75 4.27 7.33 9.74
CA LEU A 75 4.27 7.96 11.05
C LEU A 75 3.03 7.59 11.87
N VAL A 76 1.84 7.75 11.30
CA VAL A 76 0.57 7.50 12.01
C VAL A 76 0.37 6.01 12.24
N GLY A 77 0.67 5.18 11.25
CA GLY A 77 0.61 3.73 11.34
C GLY A 77 1.59 3.16 12.36
N LEU A 78 2.79 3.72 12.49
CA LEU A 78 3.72 3.36 13.57
C LEU A 78 3.12 3.66 14.95
N ILE A 79 2.57 4.86 15.16
CA ILE A 79 1.95 5.24 16.43
C ILE A 79 0.77 4.31 16.76
N ILE A 80 -0.09 4.05 15.78
CA ILE A 80 -1.24 3.15 15.95
C ILE A 80 -0.78 1.73 16.26
N ALA A 81 0.20 1.20 15.52
CA ALA A 81 0.76 -0.13 15.74
C ALA A 81 1.38 -0.24 17.15
N TRP A 82 2.09 0.80 17.59
CA TRP A 82 2.64 0.87 18.94
C TRP A 82 1.54 0.79 20.00
N VAL A 83 0.54 1.66 19.90
CA VAL A 83 -0.58 1.69 20.85
C VAL A 83 -1.32 0.36 20.89
N LEU A 84 -1.61 -0.20 19.71
CA LEU A 84 -2.31 -1.49 19.59
C LEU A 84 -1.48 -2.69 20.01
N THR A 85 -0.15 -2.59 20.12
CA THR A 85 0.69 -3.71 20.54
C THR A 85 1.02 -3.63 22.03
N ARG A 86 1.27 -2.43 22.55
CA ARG A 86 1.77 -2.20 23.92
C ARG A 86 0.69 -1.93 24.97
N TYR A 87 -0.52 -1.50 24.59
CA TYR A 87 -1.55 -1.12 25.56
C TYR A 87 -2.82 -1.97 25.44
N ASP A 88 -3.40 -2.29 26.59
CA ASP A 88 -4.73 -2.90 26.71
C ASP A 88 -5.77 -1.87 27.14
N PHE A 89 -6.79 -1.66 26.29
CA PHE A 89 -7.86 -0.70 26.53
C PHE A 89 -9.20 -1.22 25.98
N PRO A 90 -10.34 -0.79 26.54
CA PRO A 90 -11.66 -1.19 26.05
C PRO A 90 -11.86 -0.70 24.61
N GLY A 91 -12.26 -1.60 23.70
CA GLY A 91 -12.47 -1.30 22.28
C GLY A 91 -11.26 -1.52 21.37
N ARG A 92 -10.10 -1.96 21.89
CA ARG A 92 -8.91 -2.31 21.09
C ARG A 92 -9.22 -3.18 19.87
N ARG A 93 -10.04 -4.22 20.05
CA ARG A 93 -10.46 -5.13 18.96
C ARG A 93 -11.29 -4.46 17.87
N VAL A 94 -12.13 -3.50 18.24
CA VAL A 94 -12.95 -2.74 17.28
C VAL A 94 -12.05 -1.83 16.45
N LEU A 95 -11.12 -1.12 17.11
CA LEU A 95 -10.16 -0.29 16.41
C LEU A 95 -9.26 -1.11 15.46
N ASP A 96 -8.77 -2.26 15.92
CA ASP A 96 -7.98 -3.17 15.09
C ASP A 96 -8.76 -3.67 13.86
N ALA A 97 -10.04 -3.99 14.02
CA ALA A 97 -10.91 -4.36 12.90
C ALA A 97 -11.23 -3.19 11.94
N LEU A 98 -11.38 -1.96 12.47
CA LEU A 98 -11.61 -0.76 11.66
C LEU A 98 -10.40 -0.42 10.77
N ILE A 99 -9.19 -0.72 11.23
CA ILE A 99 -7.98 -0.52 10.44
C ILE A 99 -7.98 -1.41 9.21
N ASP A 100 -8.46 -2.65 9.32
CA ASP A 100 -8.56 -3.60 8.21
C ASP A 100 -9.77 -3.39 7.30
N LEU A 101 -10.65 -2.44 7.64
CA LEU A 101 -11.82 -2.08 6.83
C LEU A 101 -11.49 -1.86 5.33
N PRO A 102 -10.39 -1.17 4.94
CA PRO A 102 -10.04 -0.96 3.55
C PRO A 102 -9.87 -2.27 2.76
N PHE A 103 -9.41 -3.35 3.42
CA PHE A 103 -9.22 -4.65 2.78
C PHE A 103 -10.51 -5.46 2.65
N ALA A 104 -11.48 -5.19 3.52
CA ALA A 104 -12.81 -5.79 3.41
C ALA A 104 -13.65 -5.16 2.28
N LEU A 105 -13.31 -3.94 1.86
CA LEU A 105 -14.07 -3.21 0.85
C LEU A 105 -13.56 -3.51 -0.57
N PRO A 106 -14.45 -3.74 -1.54
CA PRO A 106 -14.07 -3.69 -2.94
C PRO A 106 -13.50 -2.30 -3.27
N THR A 107 -12.43 -2.24 -4.06
CA THR A 107 -11.71 -0.99 -4.38
C THR A 107 -12.62 0.09 -4.96
N ALA A 108 -13.53 -0.30 -5.87
CA ALA A 108 -14.53 0.61 -6.44
C ALA A 108 -15.50 1.15 -5.39
N VAL A 109 -15.93 0.30 -4.45
CA VAL A 109 -16.84 0.70 -3.36
C VAL A 109 -16.16 1.68 -2.42
N ALA A 110 -14.89 1.43 -2.05
CA ALA A 110 -14.10 2.35 -1.24
C ALA A 110 -13.97 3.72 -1.92
N GLY A 111 -13.68 3.76 -3.23
CA GLY A 111 -13.58 5.01 -3.99
C GLY A 111 -14.88 5.81 -4.02
N ILE A 112 -16.02 5.15 -4.27
CA ILE A 112 -17.34 5.80 -4.27
C ILE A 112 -17.71 6.26 -2.86
N ALA A 113 -17.45 5.46 -1.83
CA ALA A 113 -17.74 5.82 -0.44
C ALA A 113 -16.95 7.05 0.01
N LEU A 114 -15.63 7.08 -0.23
CA LEU A 114 -14.79 8.24 0.07
C LEU A 114 -15.25 9.48 -0.70
N THR A 115 -15.56 9.33 -1.99
CA THR A 115 -16.05 10.44 -2.81
C THR A 115 -17.39 10.97 -2.29
N ALA A 116 -18.33 10.09 -1.92
CA ALA A 116 -19.60 10.48 -1.34
C ALA A 116 -19.43 11.21 0.00
N LEU A 117 -18.54 10.70 0.85
CA LEU A 117 -18.27 11.23 2.19
C LEU A 117 -17.63 12.63 2.15
N TYR A 118 -16.68 12.83 1.23
CA TYR A 118 -15.92 14.07 1.05
C TYR A 118 -16.48 15.00 -0.04
N SER A 119 -17.60 14.63 -0.66
CA SER A 119 -18.32 15.53 -1.57
C SER A 119 -18.84 16.77 -0.82
N PRO A 120 -19.06 17.92 -1.47
CA PRO A 120 -19.60 19.11 -0.80
C PRO A 120 -20.95 18.88 -0.12
N GLN A 121 -21.72 17.88 -0.56
CA GLN A 121 -22.99 17.45 0.03
C GLN A 121 -22.84 16.26 1.00
N GLY A 122 -21.65 15.69 1.09
CA GLY A 122 -21.29 14.56 1.95
C GLY A 122 -21.21 14.96 3.42
N TRP A 123 -21.26 13.97 4.31
CA TRP A 123 -21.26 14.22 5.75
C TRP A 123 -19.99 14.94 6.22
N ILE A 124 -18.81 14.56 5.69
CA ILE A 124 -17.55 15.22 6.04
C ILE A 124 -17.33 16.46 5.18
N GLY A 125 -17.58 16.38 3.87
CA GLY A 125 -17.32 17.50 2.97
C GLY A 125 -18.17 18.74 3.26
N LYS A 126 -19.38 18.60 3.85
CA LYS A 126 -20.18 19.73 4.35
C LYS A 126 -19.54 20.49 5.52
N LEU A 127 -18.75 19.82 6.33
CA LEU A 127 -18.10 20.39 7.51
C LEU A 127 -16.81 21.13 7.15
N LEU A 128 -16.25 20.84 5.96
CA LEU A 128 -14.98 21.42 5.51
C LEU A 128 -15.25 22.66 4.65
N PRO A 129 -14.50 23.77 4.84
CA PRO A 129 -14.66 24.97 4.04
C PRO A 129 -14.05 24.84 2.63
N PHE A 130 -13.39 23.72 2.31
CA PHE A 130 -12.69 23.48 1.06
C PHE A 130 -13.08 22.13 0.43
N LYS A 131 -12.90 22.01 -0.90
CA LYS A 131 -13.24 20.79 -1.65
C LYS A 131 -12.16 19.72 -1.49
N VAL A 132 -12.57 18.53 -1.05
CA VAL A 132 -11.69 17.36 -0.92
C VAL A 132 -11.94 16.35 -2.05
N ALA A 133 -13.21 16.05 -2.35
CA ALA A 133 -13.52 15.17 -3.48
C ALA A 133 -13.03 15.74 -4.80
N TYR A 134 -12.44 14.88 -5.64
CA TYR A 134 -11.89 15.21 -6.96
C TYR A 134 -10.72 16.23 -6.93
N THR A 135 -10.03 16.38 -5.81
CA THR A 135 -8.82 17.21 -5.69
C THR A 135 -7.61 16.36 -5.30
N PRO A 136 -6.36 16.89 -5.43
CA PRO A 136 -5.16 16.21 -4.93
C PRO A 136 -5.25 15.80 -3.45
N LEU A 137 -6.00 16.57 -2.64
CA LEU A 137 -6.25 16.24 -1.23
C LEU A 137 -7.09 14.96 -1.10
N GLY A 138 -8.12 14.80 -1.93
CA GLY A 138 -8.91 13.57 -1.97
C GLY A 138 -8.08 12.35 -2.37
N ILE A 139 -7.14 12.51 -3.31
CA ILE A 139 -6.18 11.45 -3.68
C ILE A 139 -5.30 11.09 -2.48
N PHE A 140 -4.75 12.08 -1.78
CA PHE A 140 -3.97 11.86 -0.55
C PHE A 140 -4.77 11.10 0.51
N VAL A 141 -6.02 11.49 0.76
CA VAL A 141 -6.90 10.80 1.73
C VAL A 141 -7.17 9.36 1.30
N ALA A 142 -7.42 9.11 0.01
CA ALA A 142 -7.62 7.76 -0.50
C ALA A 142 -6.36 6.89 -0.38
N LEU A 143 -5.19 7.46 -0.67
CA LEU A 143 -3.92 6.77 -0.49
C LEU A 143 -3.68 6.43 0.99
N ALA A 144 -3.91 7.39 1.90
CA ALA A 144 -3.77 7.17 3.34
C ALA A 144 -4.73 6.10 3.86
N PHE A 145 -6.00 6.14 3.41
CA PHE A 145 -7.01 5.15 3.78
C PHE A 145 -6.59 3.72 3.38
N ILE A 146 -5.97 3.56 2.22
CA ILE A 146 -5.52 2.25 1.73
C ILE A 146 -4.16 1.86 2.33
N GLY A 147 -3.25 2.81 2.52
CA GLY A 147 -1.87 2.58 2.94
C GLY A 147 -1.71 2.31 4.44
N LEU A 148 -2.49 2.98 5.29
CA LEU A 148 -2.46 2.82 6.74
C LEU A 148 -2.49 1.36 7.23
N PRO A 149 -3.42 0.48 6.78
CA PRO A 149 -3.44 -0.90 7.25
C PRO A 149 -2.18 -1.68 6.88
N PHE A 150 -1.58 -1.43 5.70
CA PHE A 150 -0.34 -2.09 5.33
C PHE A 150 0.80 -1.73 6.29
N VAL A 151 0.92 -0.45 6.66
CA VAL A 151 1.93 -0.01 7.62
C VAL A 151 1.70 -0.66 8.98
N VAL A 152 0.48 -0.58 9.50
CA VAL A 152 0.14 -1.14 10.82
C VAL A 152 0.43 -2.63 10.88
N ARG A 153 -0.05 -3.41 9.88
CA ARG A 153 0.11 -4.87 9.84
C ARG A 153 1.54 -5.31 9.55
N THR A 154 2.39 -4.44 9.00
CA THR A 154 3.83 -4.70 8.85
C THR A 154 4.59 -4.44 10.14
N ILE A 155 4.23 -3.39 10.89
CA ILE A 155 4.95 -2.96 12.11
C ILE A 155 4.53 -3.77 13.34
N GLN A 156 3.25 -4.10 13.49
CA GLN A 156 2.73 -4.84 14.65
C GLN A 156 3.51 -6.13 14.97
N PRO A 157 3.78 -7.03 14.00
CA PRO A 157 4.53 -8.25 14.28
C PRO A 157 5.97 -8.00 14.72
N VAL A 158 6.58 -6.92 14.23
CA VAL A 158 7.95 -6.52 14.59
C VAL A 158 7.98 -6.02 16.04
N LEU A 159 7.04 -5.14 16.41
CA LEU A 159 6.94 -4.62 17.78
C LEU A 159 6.60 -5.74 18.79
N ALA A 160 5.72 -6.67 18.41
CA ALA A 160 5.33 -7.78 19.27
C ALA A 160 6.49 -8.76 19.55
N GLN A 161 7.49 -8.83 18.67
CA GLN A 161 8.69 -9.64 18.85
C GLN A 161 9.76 -8.95 19.71
N LEU A 162 9.67 -7.64 19.91
CA LEU A 162 10.63 -6.91 20.75
C LEU A 162 10.37 -7.20 22.24
N PRO A 163 11.39 -7.71 22.97
CA PRO A 163 11.27 -8.00 24.40
C PRO A 163 10.88 -6.75 25.17
N VAL A 164 9.88 -6.88 26.04
CA VAL A 164 9.38 -5.77 26.87
C VAL A 164 10.45 -5.32 27.87
N GLU A 165 11.33 -6.24 28.28
CA GLU A 165 12.40 -6.02 29.23
C GLU A 165 13.41 -4.96 28.74
N LEU A 166 13.59 -4.81 27.42
CA LEU A 166 14.43 -3.75 26.85
C LEU A 166 13.82 -2.37 27.06
N GLU A 167 12.49 -2.26 26.98
CA GLU A 167 11.76 -1.00 27.24
C GLU A 167 11.77 -0.68 28.73
N GLU A 168 11.59 -1.69 29.59
CA GLU A 168 11.68 -1.54 31.04
C GLU A 168 13.09 -1.12 31.48
N ALA A 169 14.14 -1.71 30.88
CA ALA A 169 15.52 -1.31 31.15
C ALA A 169 15.79 0.14 30.70
N ALA A 170 15.27 0.55 29.54
CA ALA A 170 15.37 1.94 29.08
C ALA A 170 14.66 2.91 30.04
N ALA A 171 13.46 2.56 30.50
CA ALA A 171 12.71 3.33 31.48
C ALA A 171 13.45 3.44 32.83
N CYS A 172 14.08 2.36 33.30
CA CYS A 172 14.93 2.38 34.49
C CYS A 172 16.17 3.29 34.34
N LEU A 173 16.70 3.46 33.13
CA LEU A 173 17.82 4.34 32.80
C LEU A 173 17.40 5.79 32.51
N GLY A 174 16.10 6.10 32.58
CA GLY A 174 15.55 7.45 32.41
C GLY A 174 15.27 7.86 30.96
N ALA A 175 15.18 6.89 30.04
CA ALA A 175 14.69 7.09 28.68
C ALA A 175 13.16 6.93 28.59
#